data_AF-A0A010RTI7-F1
#
_entry.id   AF-A0A010RTI7-F1
#
_cell.length_a   1.000
_cell.length_b   1.000
_cell.length_c   1.000
_cell.angle_alpha   90.00
_cell.angle_beta   90.00
_cell.angle_gamma   90.00
#
_symmetry.space_group_name_H-M   'P 1'
#
loop_
_entity.id
_entity.type
_entity.pdbx_description
1 polymer ?
#
loop_
_entity_poly.entity_id
_entity_poly.type
_entity_poly.pdbx_seq_one_letter_code
_entity_poly.pdbx_strand_id
1 'polypeptide(L)'
;MNYHLYVTGSIVRSVLSGLVILPALGFSVLVLRKPGVKHDHTRRWVDFTKIALGLWSMPFLGKIQRSELLSVVYWIILAIYYARRKNGYFFFPEGIFYLVYVGGLIEYLGHVALLLAFFSLAHALTQLRSGAESVDSRAYRAGRKVVIGLSALVTLVAVAIFACQVAEAVLFEILPRRGRYVPGDWDNAIRLGVAAQHMGVINIGFLLVAALGLVGYVVVSFKAARGSPTQTASPLLLIAVSLWLITRLWRFISCIMAMTGHYWGYDPSYIGGVVVDAILYVWPTFVALMILYVLASDNAYSLSRLHYQEEEEDEQRIWDERTQST
;
A
#
# COMPACT_ATOMS: atom_id res chain seq x y z
N MET A 1 4.13 20.51 -28.94
CA MET A 1 3.57 19.77 -27.78
C MET A 1 2.32 20.48 -27.31
N ASN A 2 1.17 19.80 -27.30
CA ASN A 2 -0.11 20.41 -26.90
C ASN A 2 -0.24 20.45 -25.38
N TYR A 3 0.27 21.52 -24.74
CA TYR A 3 0.25 21.69 -23.29
C TYR A 3 -1.16 21.70 -22.68
N HIS A 4 -2.22 21.95 -23.46
CA HIS A 4 -3.59 21.90 -22.97
C HIS A 4 -3.94 20.51 -22.41
N LEU A 5 -3.53 19.45 -23.10
CA LEU A 5 -3.80 18.07 -22.68
C LEU A 5 -3.12 17.74 -21.35
N TYR A 6 -1.89 18.22 -21.16
CA TYR A 6 -1.12 18.00 -19.95
C TYR A 6 -1.69 18.75 -18.74
N VAL A 7 -2.15 19.99 -18.94
CA VAL A 7 -2.86 20.76 -17.90
C VAL A 7 -4.16 20.07 -17.53
N THR A 8 -5.02 19.77 -18.51
CA THR A 8 -6.31 19.11 -18.27
C THR A 8 -6.12 17.76 -17.59
N GLY A 9 -5.21 16.91 -18.09
CA GLY A 9 -4.95 15.60 -17.49
C GLY A 9 -4.43 15.71 -16.05
N SER A 10 -3.53 16.65 -15.76
CA SER A 10 -3.02 16.85 -14.39
C SER A 10 -4.11 17.32 -13.42
N ILE A 11 -5.02 18.20 -13.88
CA ILE A 11 -6.19 18.63 -13.10
C ILE A 11 -7.14 17.45 -12.86
N VAL A 12 -7.50 16.71 -13.91
CA VAL A 12 -8.38 15.54 -13.82
C VAL A 12 -7.81 14.51 -12.84
N ARG A 13 -6.51 14.19 -12.94
CA ARG A 13 -5.83 13.27 -12.01
C ARG A 13 -5.89 13.76 -10.57
N SER A 14 -5.68 15.05 -10.35
CA SER A 14 -5.74 15.68 -9.01
C SER A 14 -7.14 15.57 -8.41
N VAL A 15 -8.18 15.87 -9.20
CA VAL A 15 -9.58 15.76 -8.78
C VAL A 15 -9.94 14.31 -8.45
N LEU A 16 -9.60 13.36 -9.33
CA LEU A 16 -9.90 11.94 -9.14
C LEU A 16 -9.24 11.36 -7.89
N SER A 17 -8.01 11.78 -7.56
CA SER A 17 -7.38 11.42 -6.28
C SER A 17 -7.99 12.15 -5.09
N GLY A 18 -8.27 13.45 -5.23
CA GLY A 18 -8.83 14.29 -4.16
C GLY A 18 -10.17 13.78 -3.64
N LEU A 19 -11.01 13.27 -4.54
CA LEU A 19 -12.30 12.64 -4.20
C LEU A 19 -12.16 11.45 -3.23
N VAL A 20 -11.02 10.77 -3.25
CA VAL A 20 -10.77 9.55 -2.49
C VAL A 20 -9.97 9.84 -1.22
N ILE A 21 -9.04 10.79 -1.27
CA ILE A 21 -8.22 11.21 -0.13
C ILE A 21 -9.09 11.79 0.99
N LEU A 22 -10.06 12.66 0.67
CA LEU A 22 -10.87 13.34 1.70
C LEU A 22 -11.63 12.33 2.59
N PRO A 23 -12.35 11.34 2.04
CA PRO A 23 -12.90 10.25 2.84
C PRO A 23 -11.83 9.47 3.61
N ALA A 24 -10.72 9.10 2.95
CA ALA A 24 -9.67 8.30 3.58
C ALA A 24 -9.04 8.97 4.80
N LEU A 25 -8.86 10.30 4.76
CA LEU A 25 -8.41 11.10 5.90
C LEU A 25 -9.40 11.00 7.07
N GLY A 26 -10.69 11.12 6.81
CA GLY A 26 -11.73 10.93 7.82
C GLY A 26 -11.68 9.53 8.43
N PHE A 27 -11.57 8.50 7.60
CA PHE A 27 -11.46 7.11 8.07
C PHE A 27 -10.17 6.84 8.85
N SER A 28 -9.05 7.50 8.52
CA SER A 28 -7.79 7.38 9.25
C SER A 28 -7.93 7.76 10.71
N VAL A 29 -8.61 8.87 10.97
CA VAL A 29 -8.89 9.33 12.33
C VAL A 29 -9.77 8.33 13.07
N LEU A 30 -10.75 7.72 12.40
CA LEU A 30 -11.65 6.72 12.98
C LEU A 30 -10.92 5.40 13.28
N VAL A 31 -10.08 4.95 12.37
CA VAL A 31 -9.26 3.73 12.48
C VAL A 31 -8.28 3.81 13.65
N LEU A 32 -7.70 4.98 13.92
CA LEU A 32 -6.80 5.20 15.07
C LEU A 32 -7.50 5.00 16.43
N ARG A 33 -8.82 5.19 16.50
CA ARG A 33 -9.61 4.98 17.73
C ARG A 33 -9.91 3.50 18.00
N LYS A 34 -9.63 2.59 17.06
CA LYS A 34 -9.92 1.16 17.23
C LYS A 34 -8.85 0.47 18.09
N PRO A 35 -9.24 -0.39 19.04
CA PRO A 35 -8.28 -1.12 19.87
C PRO A 35 -7.42 -2.07 19.02
N GLY A 36 -6.09 -1.99 19.22
CA GLY A 36 -5.08 -2.81 18.54
C GLY A 36 -4.69 -4.06 19.34
N VAL A 37 -3.48 -4.56 19.11
CA VAL A 37 -2.94 -5.85 19.61
C VAL A 37 -2.77 -5.96 21.13
N LYS A 38 -3.05 -4.92 21.93
CA LYS A 38 -2.66 -4.84 23.35
C LYS A 38 -2.97 -6.10 24.19
N HIS A 39 -4.07 -6.81 23.93
CA HIS A 39 -4.41 -8.06 24.63
C HIS A 39 -4.82 -9.22 23.70
N ASP A 40 -4.81 -9.04 22.38
CA ASP A 40 -5.24 -10.06 21.40
C ASP A 40 -4.31 -10.08 20.18
N HIS A 41 -3.48 -11.13 20.08
CA HIS A 41 -2.55 -11.32 18.96
C HIS A 41 -3.24 -11.52 17.61
N THR A 42 -4.54 -11.82 17.60
CA THR A 42 -5.32 -12.07 16.39
C THR A 42 -5.82 -10.78 15.75
N ARG A 43 -5.69 -9.64 16.46
CA ARG A 43 -5.92 -8.28 15.94
C ARG A 43 -4.67 -7.61 15.35
N ARG A 44 -3.55 -8.34 15.14
CA ARG A 44 -2.32 -7.78 14.52
C ARG A 44 -2.56 -7.12 13.17
N TRP A 45 -3.50 -7.63 12.39
CA TRP A 45 -3.87 -7.07 11.11
C TRP A 45 -4.52 -5.68 11.22
N VAL A 46 -5.18 -5.35 12.34
CA VAL A 46 -5.76 -4.03 12.59
C VAL A 46 -4.66 -2.97 12.72
N ASP A 47 -3.56 -3.30 13.40
CA ASP A 47 -2.44 -2.37 13.55
C ASP A 47 -1.68 -2.18 12.22
N PHE A 48 -1.49 -3.24 11.44
CA PHE A 48 -0.96 -3.09 10.08
C PHE A 48 -1.91 -2.33 9.16
N THR A 49 -3.23 -2.45 9.34
CA THR A 49 -4.24 -1.68 8.59
C THR A 49 -4.16 -0.20 8.95
N LYS A 50 -4.01 0.15 10.23
CA LYS A 50 -3.76 1.54 10.68
C LYS A 50 -2.51 2.11 10.03
N ILE A 51 -1.41 1.35 10.02
CA ILE A 51 -0.15 1.76 9.41
C ILE A 51 -0.34 1.94 7.90
N ALA A 52 -0.92 0.96 7.21
CA ALA A 52 -1.15 1.02 5.77
C ALA A 52 -2.03 2.22 5.37
N LEU A 53 -3.16 2.38 6.07
CA LEU A 53 -4.11 3.45 5.82
C LEU A 53 -3.51 4.81 6.18
N GLY A 54 -2.74 4.89 7.27
CA GLY A 54 -1.97 6.07 7.65
C GLY A 54 -0.92 6.45 6.61
N LEU A 55 -0.03 5.53 6.22
CA LEU A 55 0.99 5.77 5.21
C LEU A 55 0.39 6.15 3.85
N TRP A 56 -0.78 5.60 3.51
CA TRP A 56 -1.46 5.91 2.26
C TRP A 56 -2.16 7.27 2.29
N SER A 57 -2.74 7.68 3.42
CA SER A 57 -3.61 8.87 3.53
C SER A 57 -2.98 10.09 4.20
N MET A 58 -2.01 9.92 5.11
CA MET A 58 -1.69 10.90 6.15
C MET A 58 -1.31 12.30 5.66
N PRO A 59 -1.88 13.36 6.26
CA PRO A 59 -1.30 14.71 6.30
C PRO A 59 -0.53 14.83 7.62
N PHE A 60 0.71 14.36 7.72
CA PHE A 60 1.42 14.48 9.01
C PHE A 60 1.99 15.89 9.21
N LEU A 61 1.61 16.50 10.32
CA LEU A 61 2.06 17.80 10.81
C LEU A 61 3.56 17.72 11.14
N GLY A 62 4.41 18.05 10.17
CA GLY A 62 5.85 17.98 10.33
C GLY A 62 6.50 17.49 9.05
N LYS A 63 7.20 18.41 8.39
CA LYS A 63 7.97 18.26 7.15
C LYS A 63 8.21 16.82 6.68
N ILE A 64 7.71 16.58 5.45
CA ILE A 64 8.12 15.55 4.48
C ILE A 64 7.61 14.14 4.79
N GLN A 65 6.66 13.60 3.99
CA GLN A 65 6.50 12.16 3.63
C GLN A 65 5.25 11.88 2.74
N ARG A 66 5.36 11.42 1.45
CA ARG A 66 4.17 11.11 0.56
C ARG A 66 3.23 9.99 1.03
N SER A 67 2.07 10.46 1.44
CA SER A 67 0.71 9.96 1.20
C SER A 67 0.19 10.25 -0.22
N GLU A 68 -0.96 9.69 -0.61
CA GLU A 68 -1.71 10.05 -1.84
C GLU A 68 -2.03 11.57 -1.88
N LEU A 69 -2.11 12.24 -0.72
CA LEU A 69 -2.17 13.71 -0.65
C LEU A 69 -0.97 14.40 -1.32
N LEU A 70 0.25 13.87 -1.18
CA LEU A 70 1.42 14.43 -1.85
C LEU A 70 1.50 14.05 -3.33
N SER A 71 0.84 12.96 -3.73
CA SER A 71 0.56 12.70 -5.15
C SER A 71 -0.33 13.82 -5.70
N VAL A 72 -1.42 14.20 -5.01
CA VAL A 72 -2.25 15.34 -5.42
C VAL A 72 -1.47 16.65 -5.47
N VAL A 73 -0.67 16.97 -4.46
CA VAL A 73 0.19 18.17 -4.48
C VAL A 73 1.14 18.14 -5.68
N TYR A 74 1.76 16.99 -5.96
CA TYR A 74 2.61 16.81 -7.14
C TYR A 74 1.86 17.08 -8.46
N TRP A 75 0.65 16.53 -8.61
CA TRP A 75 -0.17 16.74 -9.81
C TRP A 75 -0.66 18.18 -9.97
N ILE A 76 -0.96 18.88 -8.87
CA ILE A 76 -1.27 20.32 -8.89
C ILE A 76 -0.04 21.13 -9.34
N ILE A 77 1.14 20.82 -8.80
CA ILE A 77 2.39 21.49 -9.20
C ILE A 77 2.66 21.24 -10.69
N LEU A 78 2.44 20.02 -11.19
CA LEU A 78 2.55 19.71 -12.62
C LEU A 78 1.56 20.51 -13.47
N ALA A 79 0.30 20.63 -13.04
CA ALA A 79 -0.70 21.43 -13.74
C ALA A 79 -0.27 22.89 -13.86
N ILE A 80 0.22 23.48 -12.76
CA ILE A 80 0.74 24.85 -12.73
C ILE A 80 1.96 24.99 -13.64
N TYR A 81 2.88 24.03 -13.58
CA TYR A 81 4.08 24.02 -14.42
C TYR A 81 3.72 23.98 -15.91
N TYR A 82 2.85 23.07 -16.33
CA TYR A 82 2.42 22.98 -17.74
C TYR A 82 1.65 24.23 -18.19
N ALA A 83 0.84 24.83 -17.31
CA ALA A 83 0.16 26.09 -17.60
C ALA A 83 1.14 27.26 -17.78
N ARG A 84 2.17 27.35 -16.94
CA ARG A 84 3.24 28.36 -17.08
C ARG A 84 4.06 28.16 -18.34
N ARG A 85 4.39 26.91 -18.66
CA ARG A 85 5.14 26.54 -19.87
C ARG A 85 4.35 26.84 -21.15
N LYS A 86 3.03 26.66 -21.14
CA LYS A 86 2.13 27.11 -22.21
C LYS A 86 2.25 28.62 -22.46
N ASN A 87 2.47 29.40 -21.41
CA ASN A 87 2.59 30.86 -21.46
C ASN A 87 4.04 31.34 -21.66
N GLY A 88 4.98 30.46 -22.03
CA GLY A 88 6.37 30.82 -22.32
C GLY A 88 7.29 30.93 -21.08
N TYR A 89 6.80 30.66 -19.88
CA TYR A 89 7.61 30.67 -18.65
C TYR A 89 8.25 29.30 -18.40
N PHE A 90 9.58 29.27 -18.36
CA PHE A 90 10.38 28.07 -18.09
C PHE A 90 10.98 28.13 -16.69
N PHE A 91 10.20 27.75 -15.69
CA PHE A 91 10.70 27.51 -14.34
C PHE A 91 10.16 26.17 -13.85
N PHE A 92 11.05 25.17 -13.79
CA PHE A 92 10.75 23.90 -13.16
C PHE A 92 11.03 24.03 -11.66
N PRO A 93 10.06 23.76 -10.77
CA PRO A 93 10.25 23.97 -9.35
C PRO A 93 11.29 23.00 -8.77
N GLU A 94 12.42 23.56 -8.33
CA GLU A 94 13.46 22.84 -7.60
C GLU A 94 12.85 22.15 -6.35
N GLY A 95 13.19 20.88 -6.12
CA GLY A 95 12.69 20.10 -4.99
C GLY A 95 11.44 19.25 -5.25
N ILE A 96 10.77 19.36 -6.41
CA ILE A 96 9.66 18.45 -6.76
C ILE A 96 10.13 16.99 -6.86
N PHE A 97 11.36 16.74 -7.32
CA PHE A 97 11.94 15.40 -7.38
C PHE A 97 12.15 14.80 -5.99
N TYR A 98 12.48 15.61 -5.00
CA TYR A 98 12.59 15.14 -3.63
C TYR A 98 11.25 14.65 -3.07
N LEU A 99 10.16 15.36 -3.38
CA LEU A 99 8.80 14.86 -3.08
C LEU A 99 8.56 13.52 -3.76
N VAL A 100 9.06 13.33 -4.99
CA VAL A 100 8.94 12.07 -5.72
C VAL A 100 9.63 10.92 -4.98
N TYR A 101 10.89 11.10 -4.58
CA TYR A 101 11.69 10.06 -3.97
C TYR A 101 11.16 9.64 -2.61
N VAL A 102 10.90 10.63 -1.74
CA VAL A 102 10.48 10.40 -0.35
C VAL A 102 9.25 9.53 -0.27
N GLY A 103 8.29 9.70 -1.18
CA GLY A 103 7.13 8.84 -1.11
C GLY A 103 6.99 7.78 -2.17
N GLY A 104 7.97 7.64 -3.06
CA GLY A 104 8.26 6.30 -3.56
C GLY A 104 8.58 5.36 -2.38
N LEU A 105 9.44 5.79 -1.45
CA LEU A 105 9.78 5.01 -0.25
C LEU A 105 8.54 4.68 0.60
N ILE A 106 7.72 5.67 0.93
CA ILE A 106 6.51 5.45 1.77
C ILE A 106 5.47 4.60 1.07
N GLU A 107 5.30 4.76 -0.23
CA GLU A 107 4.41 3.91 -1.02
C GLU A 107 4.82 2.43 -0.86
N TYR A 108 6.12 2.11 -0.98
CA TYR A 108 6.61 0.76 -0.70
C TYR A 108 6.33 0.30 0.74
N LEU A 109 6.59 1.15 1.74
CA LEU A 109 6.30 0.83 3.14
C LEU A 109 4.80 0.59 3.40
N GLY A 110 3.93 1.38 2.77
CA GLY A 110 2.48 1.22 2.82
C GLY A 110 2.03 -0.09 2.19
N HIS A 111 2.64 -0.51 1.08
CA HIS A 111 2.37 -1.82 0.46
C HIS A 111 2.89 -2.99 1.29
N VAL A 112 4.02 -2.83 1.97
CA VAL A 112 4.51 -3.82 2.94
C VAL A 112 3.52 -3.95 4.11
N ALA A 113 3.01 -2.83 4.63
CA ALA A 113 1.98 -2.84 5.67
C ALA A 113 0.68 -3.50 5.20
N LEU A 114 0.23 -3.24 3.97
CA LEU A 114 -0.93 -3.91 3.35
C LEU A 114 -0.72 -5.42 3.24
N LEU A 115 0.44 -5.86 2.76
CA LEU A 115 0.78 -7.28 2.65
C LEU A 115 0.69 -7.95 4.02
N LEU A 116 1.27 -7.34 5.05
CA LEU A 116 1.23 -7.85 6.42
C LEU A 116 -0.20 -7.86 6.98
N ALA A 117 -1.00 -6.82 6.71
CA ALA A 117 -2.40 -6.73 7.11
C ALA A 117 -3.23 -7.87 6.50
N PHE A 118 -3.14 -8.07 5.18
CA PHE A 118 -3.90 -9.13 4.52
C PHE A 118 -3.46 -10.52 4.96
N PHE A 119 -2.16 -10.77 5.10
CA PHE A 119 -1.67 -12.07 5.55
C PHE A 119 -2.12 -12.39 6.99
N SER A 120 -2.03 -11.41 7.89
CA SER A 120 -2.45 -11.60 9.28
C SER A 120 -3.97 -11.71 9.42
N LEU A 121 -4.75 -11.01 8.60
CA LEU A 121 -6.21 -11.16 8.55
C LEU A 121 -6.62 -12.53 8.00
N ALA A 122 -6.00 -12.97 6.91
CA ALA A 122 -6.22 -14.31 6.34
C ALA A 122 -5.94 -15.41 7.38
N HIS A 123 -4.87 -15.24 8.16
CA HIS A 123 -4.54 -16.16 9.25
C HIS A 123 -5.56 -16.10 10.39
N ALA A 124 -5.95 -14.91 10.84
CA ALA A 124 -6.94 -14.74 11.91
C ALA A 124 -8.28 -15.40 11.55
N LEU A 125 -8.74 -15.22 10.30
CA LEU A 125 -9.95 -15.90 9.80
C LEU A 125 -9.82 -17.42 9.76
N THR A 126 -8.60 -17.93 9.49
CA THR A 126 -8.33 -19.36 9.54
C THR A 126 -8.38 -19.90 10.97
N GLN A 127 -7.79 -19.17 11.93
CA GLN A 127 -7.80 -19.55 13.36
C GLN A 127 -9.20 -19.50 13.99
N LEU A 128 -9.98 -18.46 13.68
CA LEU A 128 -11.39 -18.33 14.12
C LEU A 128 -12.25 -19.52 13.66
N ARG A 129 -11.84 -20.19 12.59
CA ARG A 129 -12.58 -21.33 12.03
C ARG A 129 -12.13 -22.68 12.59
N SER A 130 -10.83 -22.87 12.78
CA SER A 130 -10.27 -24.18 13.18
C SER A 130 -10.36 -24.48 14.67
N GLY A 131 -10.91 -23.55 15.46
CA GLY A 131 -10.71 -23.53 16.91
C GLY A 131 -9.27 -23.15 17.24
N ALA A 132 -9.04 -22.65 18.46
CA ALA A 132 -7.71 -22.29 18.92
C ALA A 132 -6.74 -23.49 18.92
N GLU A 133 -7.20 -24.73 18.78
CA GLU A 133 -6.39 -25.94 18.91
C GLU A 133 -5.49 -26.26 17.70
N SER A 134 -5.75 -25.76 16.50
CA SER A 134 -4.91 -26.06 15.31
C SER A 134 -3.74 -25.07 15.11
N VAL A 135 -3.16 -24.57 16.22
CA VAL A 135 -2.35 -23.34 16.36
C VAL A 135 -1.28 -23.10 15.29
N ASP A 136 -0.72 -24.11 14.64
CA ASP A 136 0.51 -23.87 13.87
C ASP A 136 0.70 -24.84 12.69
N SER A 137 -0.21 -24.80 11.72
CA SER A 137 -0.03 -25.55 10.47
C SER A 137 1.32 -25.22 9.83
N ARG A 138 2.03 -26.25 9.34
CA ARG A 138 3.35 -26.10 8.69
C ARG A 138 3.32 -25.05 7.55
N ALA A 139 2.17 -24.96 6.88
CA ALA A 139 1.90 -23.97 5.84
C ALA A 139 1.88 -22.53 6.35
N TYR A 140 1.27 -22.25 7.51
CA TYR A 140 1.31 -20.90 8.11
C TYR A 140 2.73 -20.50 8.51
N ARG A 141 3.48 -21.39 9.15
CA ARG A 141 4.87 -21.10 9.55
C ARG A 141 5.77 -20.82 8.34
N ALA A 142 5.61 -21.59 7.27
CA ALA A 142 6.31 -21.34 6.01
C ALA A 142 5.88 -19.99 5.39
N GLY A 143 4.57 -19.75 5.27
CA GLY A 143 4.02 -18.50 4.73
C GLY A 143 4.48 -17.27 5.51
N ARG A 144 4.48 -17.33 6.84
CA ARG A 144 4.94 -16.26 7.72
C ARG A 144 6.42 -15.92 7.48
N LYS A 145 7.29 -16.92 7.34
CA LYS A 145 8.71 -16.70 7.02
C LYS A 145 8.88 -16.03 5.66
N VAL A 146 8.13 -16.50 4.65
CA VAL A 146 8.16 -15.94 3.30
C VAL A 146 7.68 -14.49 3.30
N VAL A 147 6.53 -14.20 3.93
CA VAL A 147 5.95 -12.86 3.98
C VAL A 147 6.88 -11.90 4.71
N ILE A 148 7.40 -12.27 5.88
CA ILE A 148 8.34 -11.42 6.63
C ILE A 148 9.63 -11.20 5.83
N GLY A 149 10.19 -12.25 5.23
CA GLY A 149 11.40 -12.15 4.42
C GLY A 149 11.20 -11.26 3.20
N LEU A 150 10.07 -11.40 2.51
CA LEU A 150 9.71 -10.58 1.35
C LEU A 150 9.44 -9.12 1.77
N SER A 151 8.75 -8.88 2.88
CA SER A 151 8.55 -7.54 3.45
C SER A 151 9.89 -6.86 3.78
N ALA A 152 10.82 -7.59 4.39
CA ALA A 152 12.16 -7.07 4.70
C ALA A 152 12.94 -6.76 3.41
N LEU A 153 12.93 -7.68 2.44
CA LEU A 153 13.59 -7.48 1.15
C LEU A 153 13.04 -6.26 0.41
N VAL A 154 11.70 -6.14 0.30
CA VAL A 154 11.05 -5.01 -0.37
C VAL A 154 11.39 -3.68 0.30
N THR A 155 11.45 -3.68 1.63
CA THR A 155 11.81 -2.49 2.41
C THR A 155 13.27 -2.09 2.18
N LEU A 156 14.20 -3.05 2.22
CA LEU A 156 15.63 -2.80 1.98
C LEU A 156 15.87 -2.27 0.57
N VAL A 157 15.23 -2.87 -0.43
CA VAL A 157 15.32 -2.40 -1.82
C VAL A 157 14.69 -1.00 -1.96
N ALA A 158 13.58 -0.71 -1.29
CA ALA A 158 12.97 0.63 -1.29
C ALA A 158 13.90 1.70 -0.70
N VAL A 159 14.60 1.39 0.39
CA VAL A 159 15.62 2.28 0.99
C VAL A 159 16.81 2.46 0.04
N ALA A 160 17.27 1.40 -0.62
CA ALA A 160 18.35 1.49 -1.61
C ALA A 160 17.96 2.37 -2.81
N ILE A 161 16.74 2.21 -3.33
CA ILE A 161 16.17 3.07 -4.40
C ILE A 161 16.20 4.53 -3.95
N PHE A 162 15.67 4.82 -2.75
CA PHE A 162 15.64 6.16 -2.20
C PHE A 162 17.04 6.76 -2.07
N ALA A 163 18.01 5.99 -1.55
CA ALA A 163 19.39 6.43 -1.42
C ALA A 163 20.03 6.74 -2.78
N CYS A 164 19.83 5.89 -3.79
CA CYS A 164 20.32 6.12 -5.15
C CYS A 164 19.69 7.38 -5.78
N GLN A 165 18.39 7.59 -5.62
CA GLN A 165 17.68 8.77 -6.14
C GLN A 165 18.12 10.07 -5.46
N VAL A 166 18.32 10.04 -4.14
CA VAL A 166 18.85 11.19 -3.40
C VAL A 166 20.29 11.48 -3.83
N ALA A 167 21.12 10.46 -3.97
CA ALA A 167 22.50 10.62 -4.44
C ALA A 167 22.57 11.17 -5.87
N GLU A 168 21.72 10.68 -6.78
CA GLU A 168 21.54 11.21 -8.12
C GLU A 168 21.20 12.71 -8.07
N ALA A 169 20.19 13.12 -7.29
CA ALA A 169 19.80 14.52 -7.18
C ALA A 169 20.88 15.39 -6.51
N VAL A 170 21.63 14.85 -5.54
CA VAL A 170 22.78 15.58 -4.95
C VAL A 170 23.85 15.84 -6.02
N LEU A 171 24.15 14.85 -6.86
CA LEU A 171 25.15 14.95 -7.92
C LEU A 171 24.69 15.83 -9.10
N PHE A 172 23.39 15.85 -9.42
CA PHE A 172 22.84 16.66 -10.52
C PHE A 172 22.41 18.07 -10.13
N GLU A 173 21.96 18.30 -8.91
CA GLU A 173 21.31 19.56 -8.52
C GLU A 173 22.09 20.32 -7.43
N ILE A 174 22.64 19.62 -6.43
CA ILE A 174 23.24 20.28 -5.25
C ILE A 174 24.73 20.57 -5.43
N LEU A 175 25.50 19.58 -5.86
CA LEU A 175 26.93 19.72 -6.11
C LEU A 175 27.23 20.65 -7.31
N PRO A 176 26.47 20.63 -8.42
CA PRO A 176 26.74 21.48 -9.58
C PRO A 176 26.04 22.84 -9.52
N ARG A 177 26.10 23.57 -8.39
CA ARG A 177 26.01 25.06 -8.44
C ARG A 177 27.06 25.70 -9.38
N ARG A 178 27.95 24.90 -9.96
CA ARG A 178 28.81 25.21 -11.10
C ARG A 178 28.03 24.92 -12.39
N GLY A 179 27.72 25.95 -13.19
CA GLY A 179 27.06 25.83 -14.50
C GLY A 179 27.91 25.13 -15.59
N ARG A 180 28.59 24.02 -15.29
CA ARG A 180 29.42 23.23 -16.19
C ARG A 180 29.31 21.74 -15.87
N TYR A 181 29.25 20.92 -16.92
CA TYR A 181 29.33 19.46 -16.86
C TYR A 181 30.65 19.02 -16.21
N VAL A 182 30.57 18.10 -15.24
CA VAL A 182 31.74 17.48 -14.59
C VAL A 182 31.76 16.00 -14.98
N PRO A 183 32.68 15.56 -15.86
CA PRO A 183 32.83 14.15 -16.22
C PRO A 183 33.04 13.28 -14.97
N GLY A 184 32.45 12.09 -14.92
CA GLY A 184 32.49 11.22 -13.74
C GLY A 184 31.34 11.45 -12.76
N ASP A 185 31.11 12.67 -12.28
CA ASP A 185 29.98 12.97 -11.36
C ASP A 185 28.64 12.75 -12.07
N TRP A 186 28.53 13.23 -13.30
CA TRP A 186 27.34 13.04 -14.14
C TRP A 186 27.14 11.59 -14.55
N ASP A 187 28.22 10.88 -14.90
CA ASP A 187 28.13 9.46 -15.28
C ASP A 187 27.70 8.60 -14.09
N ASN A 188 28.19 8.91 -12.88
CA ASN A 188 27.77 8.27 -11.64
C ASN A 188 26.31 8.58 -11.31
N ALA A 189 25.86 9.83 -11.49
CA ALA A 189 24.47 10.21 -11.29
C ALA A 189 23.53 9.46 -12.25
N ILE A 190 23.88 9.37 -13.53
CA ILE A 190 23.13 8.57 -14.53
C ILE A 190 23.08 7.11 -14.11
N ARG A 191 24.21 6.51 -13.73
CA ARG A 191 24.26 5.11 -13.29
C ARG A 191 23.40 4.85 -12.06
N LEU A 192 23.40 5.75 -11.08
CA LEU A 192 22.57 5.67 -9.88
C LEU A 192 21.09 5.80 -10.22
N GLY A 193 20.71 6.72 -11.10
CA GLY A 193 19.33 6.86 -11.57
C GLY A 193 18.84 5.63 -12.33
N VAL A 194 19.67 5.07 -13.22
CA VAL A 194 19.38 3.83 -13.93
C VAL A 194 19.25 2.65 -12.96
N ALA A 195 20.15 2.53 -11.99
CA ALA A 195 20.08 1.49 -10.95
C ALA A 195 18.80 1.62 -10.13
N ALA A 196 18.42 2.82 -9.72
CA ALA A 196 17.17 3.08 -8.98
C ALA A 196 15.94 2.67 -9.79
N GLN A 197 15.91 2.94 -11.10
CA GLN A 197 14.81 2.52 -11.98
C GLN A 197 14.70 1.00 -12.07
N HIS A 198 15.82 0.30 -12.29
CA HIS A 198 15.84 -1.17 -12.37
C HIS A 198 15.43 -1.81 -11.05
N MET A 199 15.98 -1.32 -9.93
CA MET A 199 15.59 -1.76 -8.59
C MET A 199 14.10 -1.51 -8.35
N GLY A 200 13.54 -0.40 -8.82
CA GLY A 200 12.11 -0.10 -8.75
C GLY A 200 11.24 -1.14 -9.46
N VAL A 201 11.58 -1.51 -10.69
CA VAL A 201 10.88 -2.56 -11.45
C VAL A 201 10.93 -3.90 -10.70
N ILE A 202 12.11 -4.28 -10.22
CA ILE A 202 12.30 -5.51 -9.44
C ILE A 202 11.45 -5.48 -8.16
N ASN A 203 11.42 -4.35 -7.45
CA ASN A 203 10.69 -4.22 -6.19
C ASN A 203 9.17 -4.33 -6.39
N ILE A 204 8.64 -3.77 -7.48
CA ILE A 204 7.23 -3.98 -7.86
C ILE A 204 6.98 -5.44 -8.27
N GLY A 205 7.93 -6.08 -8.95
CA GLY A 205 7.88 -7.52 -9.24
C GLY A 205 7.74 -8.37 -7.98
N PHE A 206 8.51 -8.08 -6.93
CA PHE A 206 8.38 -8.76 -5.64
C PHE A 206 7.00 -8.56 -5.01
N LEU A 207 6.45 -7.34 -5.04
CA LEU A 207 5.09 -7.07 -4.56
C LEU A 207 4.02 -7.78 -5.39
N LEU A 208 4.21 -7.92 -6.70
CA LEU A 208 3.29 -8.66 -7.58
C LEU A 208 3.28 -10.16 -7.24
N VAL A 209 4.46 -10.75 -7.05
CA VAL A 209 4.59 -12.15 -6.59
C VAL A 209 3.93 -12.32 -5.22
N ALA A 210 4.12 -11.37 -4.31
CA ALA A 210 3.46 -11.37 -2.99
C ALA A 210 1.93 -11.37 -3.12
N ALA A 211 1.39 -10.48 -3.98
CA ALA A 211 -0.05 -10.36 -4.20
C ALA A 211 -0.63 -11.64 -4.81
N LEU A 212 0.03 -12.25 -5.80
CA LEU A 212 -0.37 -13.53 -6.39
C LEU A 212 -0.37 -14.66 -5.35
N GLY A 213 0.69 -14.76 -4.55
CA GLY A 213 0.78 -15.76 -3.49
C GLY A 213 -0.30 -15.59 -2.43
N LEU A 214 -0.62 -14.34 -2.07
CA LEU A 214 -1.66 -13.99 -1.11
C LEU A 214 -3.07 -14.32 -1.65
N VAL A 215 -3.37 -14.03 -2.91
CA VAL A 215 -4.62 -14.48 -3.55
C VAL A 215 -4.73 -16.00 -3.47
N GLY A 216 -3.68 -16.73 -3.85
CA GLY A 216 -3.66 -18.18 -3.76
C GLY A 216 -3.93 -18.70 -2.35
N TYR A 217 -3.29 -18.09 -1.35
CA TYR A 217 -3.51 -18.42 0.07
C TYR A 217 -4.95 -18.16 0.52
N VAL A 218 -5.52 -17.00 0.16
CA VAL A 218 -6.90 -16.64 0.52
C VAL A 218 -7.91 -17.54 -0.19
N VAL A 219 -7.71 -17.89 -1.46
CA VAL A 219 -8.60 -18.79 -2.21
C VAL A 219 -8.65 -20.19 -1.60
N VAL A 220 -7.48 -20.75 -1.25
CA VAL A 220 -7.41 -22.06 -0.56
C VAL A 220 -8.11 -21.98 0.79
N SER A 221 -7.92 -20.89 1.53
CA SER A 221 -8.58 -20.65 2.81
C SER A 221 -10.11 -20.50 2.66
N PHE A 222 -10.57 -19.85 1.57
CA PHE A 222 -11.99 -19.61 1.25
C PHE A 222 -12.75 -20.89 0.93
N LYS A 223 -12.19 -21.78 0.09
CA LYS A 223 -12.86 -23.04 -0.28
C LYS A 223 -13.20 -23.91 0.94
N ALA A 224 -12.41 -23.77 1.98
CA ALA A 224 -12.62 -24.49 3.21
C ALA A 224 -13.66 -23.78 4.14
N ALA A 225 -13.91 -22.47 4.00
CA ALA A 225 -14.69 -21.64 4.94
C ALA A 225 -16.23 -21.57 4.75
N ARG A 226 -16.88 -22.53 4.07
CA ARG A 226 -18.36 -22.55 3.93
C ARG A 226 -19.02 -22.90 5.27
N GLY A 227 -19.81 -21.97 5.84
CA GLY A 227 -20.78 -22.24 6.93
C GLY A 227 -20.57 -21.56 8.29
N SER A 228 -19.61 -20.64 8.45
CA SER A 228 -19.28 -19.98 9.74
C SER A 228 -19.48 -18.45 9.72
N PRO A 229 -19.50 -17.73 10.87
CA PRO A 229 -19.56 -16.24 10.91
C PRO A 229 -18.45 -15.52 10.12
N THR A 230 -17.40 -16.24 9.71
CA THR A 230 -16.37 -15.79 8.76
C THR A 230 -16.80 -15.80 7.28
N GLN A 231 -18.04 -16.22 6.97
CA GLN A 231 -18.56 -16.32 5.60
C GLN A 231 -18.70 -14.96 4.91
N THR A 232 -18.90 -13.87 5.66
CA THR A 232 -18.96 -12.50 5.10
C THR A 232 -17.57 -11.86 4.98
N ALA A 233 -16.64 -12.15 5.90
CA ALA A 233 -15.28 -11.59 5.87
C ALA A 233 -14.39 -12.20 4.78
N SER A 234 -14.55 -13.50 4.52
CA SER A 234 -13.74 -14.21 3.54
C SER A 234 -13.89 -13.69 2.09
N PRO A 235 -15.10 -13.43 1.55
CA PRO A 235 -15.26 -12.83 0.23
C PRO A 235 -14.78 -11.37 0.20
N LEU A 236 -14.99 -10.61 1.27
CA LEU A 236 -14.48 -9.25 1.39
C LEU A 236 -12.94 -9.20 1.34
N LEU A 237 -12.27 -10.10 2.07
CA LEU A 237 -10.82 -10.25 2.01
C LEU A 237 -10.36 -10.63 0.59
N LEU A 238 -11.02 -11.58 -0.06
CA LEU A 238 -10.69 -11.97 -1.43
C LEU A 238 -10.82 -10.80 -2.41
N ILE A 239 -11.90 -10.01 -2.30
CA ILE A 239 -12.10 -8.79 -3.08
C ILE A 239 -10.96 -7.79 -2.82
N ALA A 240 -10.63 -7.51 -1.55
CA ALA A 240 -9.58 -6.55 -1.20
C ALA A 240 -8.20 -6.97 -1.73
N VAL A 241 -7.84 -8.24 -1.60
CA VAL A 241 -6.56 -8.77 -2.13
C VAL A 241 -6.56 -8.76 -3.66
N SER A 242 -7.69 -9.06 -4.31
CA SER A 242 -7.82 -9.02 -5.77
C SER A 242 -7.68 -7.59 -6.32
N LEU A 243 -8.29 -6.61 -5.65
CA LEU A 243 -8.12 -5.20 -5.99
C LEU A 243 -6.66 -4.76 -5.83
N TRP A 244 -5.99 -5.18 -4.75
CA TRP A 244 -4.57 -4.92 -4.56
C TRP A 244 -3.70 -5.57 -5.65
N LEU A 245 -4.03 -6.79 -6.08
CA LEU A 245 -3.36 -7.46 -7.20
C LEU A 245 -3.51 -6.68 -8.52
N ILE A 246 -4.71 -6.19 -8.84
CA ILE A 246 -4.95 -5.34 -10.03
C ILE A 246 -4.05 -4.11 -10.00
N THR A 247 -3.96 -3.44 -8.85
CA THR A 247 -3.07 -2.29 -8.64
C THR A 247 -1.59 -2.65 -8.86
N ARG A 248 -1.13 -3.82 -8.38
CA ARG A 248 0.25 -4.27 -8.60
C ARG A 248 0.52 -4.59 -10.06
N LEU A 249 -0.41 -5.25 -10.73
CA LEU A 249 -0.29 -5.60 -12.15
C LEU A 249 -0.21 -4.34 -13.01
N TRP A 250 -1.10 -3.37 -12.78
CA TRP A 250 -1.07 -2.09 -13.48
C TRP A 250 0.26 -1.37 -13.30
N ARG A 251 0.75 -1.26 -12.05
CA ARG A 251 2.05 -0.62 -11.78
C ARG A 251 3.22 -1.34 -12.43
N PHE A 252 3.22 -2.66 -12.42
CA PHE A 252 4.26 -3.44 -13.08
C PHE A 252 4.28 -3.14 -14.59
N ILE A 253 3.12 -3.16 -15.25
CA ILE A 253 2.98 -2.79 -16.67
C ILE A 253 3.48 -1.36 -16.90
N SER A 254 3.04 -0.38 -16.10
CA SER A 254 3.48 1.01 -16.24
C SER A 254 4.98 1.18 -16.06
N CYS A 255 5.61 0.45 -15.14
CA CYS A 255 7.05 0.50 -14.92
C CYS A 255 7.84 -0.12 -16.08
N ILE A 256 7.39 -1.27 -16.61
CA ILE A 256 8.01 -1.89 -17.80
C ILE A 256 7.88 -0.97 -19.02
N MET A 257 6.70 -0.37 -19.22
CA MET A 257 6.49 0.59 -20.29
C MET A 257 7.44 1.78 -20.15
N ALA A 258 7.52 2.41 -18.98
CA ALA A 258 8.44 3.52 -18.74
C ALA A 258 9.91 3.14 -19.02
N MET A 259 10.34 1.95 -18.58
CA MET A 259 11.70 1.44 -18.80
C MET A 259 12.01 1.18 -20.29
N THR A 260 11.01 0.74 -21.06
CA THR A 260 11.16 0.47 -22.50
C THR A 260 10.93 1.72 -23.35
N GLY A 261 10.82 2.91 -22.75
CA GLY A 261 10.59 4.18 -23.45
C GLY A 261 9.16 4.39 -23.94
N HIS A 262 8.23 3.50 -23.59
CA HIS A 262 6.82 3.63 -23.91
C HIS A 262 6.09 4.32 -22.76
N TYR A 263 5.49 5.48 -22.99
CA TYR A 263 4.76 6.17 -21.94
C TYR A 263 3.30 6.36 -22.36
N TRP A 264 2.37 6.00 -21.46
CA TRP A 264 0.95 6.35 -21.58
C TRP A 264 0.71 7.88 -21.62
N GLY A 265 1.75 8.66 -21.35
CA GLY A 265 1.71 10.09 -21.05
C GLY A 265 2.33 11.00 -22.11
N TYR A 266 2.37 10.60 -23.37
CA TYR A 266 2.74 11.53 -24.45
C TYR A 266 1.59 11.71 -25.45
N ASP A 267 1.40 12.97 -25.83
CA ASP A 267 0.48 13.40 -26.88
C ASP A 267 -1.01 13.05 -26.56
N PRO A 268 -1.93 12.71 -27.50
CA PRO A 268 -3.37 12.70 -27.21
C PRO A 268 -3.81 11.65 -26.18
N SER A 269 -2.98 10.64 -25.89
CA SER A 269 -3.29 9.59 -24.92
C SER A 269 -3.10 10.01 -23.46
N TYR A 270 -2.45 11.15 -23.18
CA TYR A 270 -2.12 11.59 -21.81
C TYR A 270 -3.32 11.60 -20.87
N ILE A 271 -4.44 12.18 -21.29
CA ILE A 271 -5.67 12.27 -20.47
C ILE A 271 -6.21 10.86 -20.18
N GLY A 272 -6.24 9.98 -21.18
CA GLY A 272 -6.66 8.59 -20.99
C GLY A 272 -5.74 7.85 -20.01
N GLY A 273 -4.42 8.00 -20.18
CA GLY A 273 -3.43 7.38 -19.31
C GLY A 273 -3.57 7.78 -17.84
N VAL A 274 -3.75 9.08 -17.55
CA VAL A 274 -3.92 9.55 -16.16
C VAL A 274 -5.25 9.11 -15.53
N VAL A 275 -6.33 9.01 -16.32
CA VAL A 275 -7.63 8.51 -15.86
C VAL A 275 -7.53 7.02 -15.53
N VAL A 276 -6.97 6.23 -16.44
CA VAL A 276 -6.76 4.79 -16.23
C VAL A 276 -5.86 4.55 -15.00
N ASP A 277 -4.81 5.35 -14.84
CA ASP A 277 -3.96 5.27 -13.65
C ASP A 277 -4.75 5.53 -12.36
N ALA A 278 -5.59 6.56 -12.29
CA ALA A 278 -6.43 6.80 -11.12
C ALA A 278 -7.37 5.62 -10.81
N ILE A 279 -8.02 5.05 -11.84
CA ILE A 279 -9.01 3.98 -11.71
C ILE A 279 -8.37 2.62 -11.35
N LEU A 280 -7.19 2.31 -11.89
CA LEU A 280 -6.53 1.03 -11.65
C LEU A 280 -5.56 1.05 -10.48
N TYR A 281 -5.10 2.24 -10.07
CA TYR A 281 -4.15 2.40 -8.99
C TYR A 281 -4.78 2.93 -7.69
N VAL A 282 -5.35 4.14 -7.74
CA VAL A 282 -5.76 4.88 -6.54
C VAL A 282 -7.05 4.30 -5.96
N TRP A 283 -8.06 4.14 -6.81
CA TRP A 283 -9.39 3.70 -6.38
C TRP A 283 -9.40 2.27 -5.82
N PRO A 284 -8.75 1.26 -6.43
CA PRO A 284 -8.77 -0.10 -5.92
C PRO A 284 -8.01 -0.20 -4.59
N THR A 285 -6.91 0.54 -4.45
CA THR A 285 -6.16 0.62 -3.18
C THR A 285 -7.02 1.22 -2.07
N PHE A 286 -7.75 2.30 -2.35
CA PHE A 286 -8.69 2.88 -1.39
C PHE A 286 -9.80 1.90 -1.01
N VAL A 287 -10.44 1.26 -1.98
CA VAL A 287 -11.52 0.30 -1.71
C VAL A 287 -10.99 -0.87 -0.87
N ALA A 288 -9.80 -1.38 -1.16
CA ALA A 288 -9.17 -2.43 -0.37
C ALA A 288 -8.91 -1.98 1.09
N LEU A 289 -8.42 -0.74 1.29
CA LEU A 289 -8.25 -0.14 2.61
C LEU A 289 -9.58 0.06 3.35
N MET A 290 -10.65 0.45 2.65
CA MET A 290 -11.99 0.58 3.24
C MET A 290 -12.56 -0.76 3.66
N ILE A 291 -12.38 -1.81 2.84
CA ILE A 291 -12.77 -3.17 3.21
C ILE A 291 -12.03 -3.60 4.48
N LEU A 292 -10.71 -3.38 4.56
CA LEU A 292 -9.93 -3.66 5.77
C LEU A 292 -10.44 -2.86 6.97
N TYR A 293 -10.81 -1.59 6.80
CA TYR A 293 -11.40 -0.78 7.87
C TYR A 293 -12.75 -1.31 8.35
N VAL A 294 -13.65 -1.68 7.43
CA VAL A 294 -14.97 -2.24 7.76
C VAL A 294 -14.79 -3.53 8.55
N LEU A 295 -13.92 -4.42 8.08
CA LEU A 295 -13.58 -5.64 8.81
C LEU A 295 -12.99 -5.31 10.19
N ALA A 296 -12.09 -4.32 10.29
CA ALA A 296 -11.45 -3.93 11.56
C ALA A 296 -12.43 -3.30 12.55
N SER A 297 -13.57 -2.83 12.06
CA SER A 297 -14.61 -2.20 12.87
C SER A 297 -15.58 -3.20 13.49
N ASP A 298 -15.61 -4.44 12.98
CA ASP A 298 -16.46 -5.51 13.47
C ASP A 298 -15.74 -6.33 14.57
N ASN A 299 -16.39 -6.43 15.74
CA ASN A 299 -15.88 -7.19 16.87
C ASN A 299 -16.09 -8.71 16.73
N ALA A 300 -16.83 -9.18 15.73
CA ALA A 300 -17.04 -10.60 15.47
C ALA A 300 -15.74 -11.35 15.12
N TYR A 301 -14.66 -10.64 14.78
CA TYR A 301 -13.40 -11.20 14.33
C TYR A 301 -12.28 -11.21 15.39
N SER A 302 -12.61 -11.03 16.67
CA SER A 302 -11.65 -11.21 17.77
C SER A 302 -11.81 -12.56 18.45
N LEU A 303 -10.71 -13.32 18.53
CA LEU A 303 -10.63 -14.59 19.26
C LEU A 303 -10.77 -14.41 20.77
N SER A 304 -10.57 -13.19 21.30
CA SER A 304 -10.87 -12.90 22.71
C SER A 304 -12.31 -13.28 23.09
N ARG A 305 -13.28 -13.14 22.18
CA ARG A 305 -14.68 -13.51 22.45
C ARG A 305 -14.88 -15.03 22.55
N LEU A 306 -14.13 -15.81 21.78
CA LEU A 306 -14.17 -17.27 21.85
C LEU A 306 -13.53 -17.79 23.14
N HIS A 307 -12.42 -17.18 23.60
CA HIS A 307 -11.82 -17.52 24.90
C HIS A 307 -12.73 -17.15 26.08
N TYR A 308 -13.39 -15.98 26.06
CA TYR A 308 -14.35 -15.63 27.12
C TYR A 308 -15.62 -16.51 27.09
N GLN A 309 -16.08 -16.93 25.91
CA GLN A 309 -17.20 -17.88 25.83
C GLN A 309 -16.79 -19.30 26.25
N GLU A 310 -15.58 -19.75 25.93
CA GLU A 310 -15.04 -21.03 26.44
C GLU A 310 -14.86 -20.99 27.97
N GLU A 311 -14.35 -19.88 28.53
CA GLU A 311 -14.26 -19.71 29.99
C GLU A 311 -15.63 -19.61 30.69
N GLU A 312 -16.59 -18.89 30.11
CA GLU A 312 -17.96 -18.82 30.65
C GLU A 312 -18.71 -20.16 30.53
N GLU A 313 -18.52 -20.89 29.43
CA GLU A 313 -19.10 -22.23 29.22
C GLU A 313 -18.43 -23.28 30.14
N ASP A 314 -17.11 -23.23 30.33
CA ASP A 314 -16.40 -24.10 31.27
C ASP A 314 -16.75 -23.78 32.72
N GLU A 315 -16.87 -22.50 33.10
CA GLU A 315 -17.36 -22.11 34.43
C GLU A 315 -18.80 -22.58 34.65
N GLN A 316 -19.71 -22.39 33.70
CA GLN A 316 -21.08 -22.91 33.79
C GLN A 316 -21.12 -24.44 33.90
N ARG A 317 -20.27 -25.15 33.16
CA ARG A 317 -20.17 -26.61 33.23
C ARG A 317 -19.69 -27.09 34.60
N ILE A 318 -18.71 -26.42 35.18
CA ILE A 318 -18.20 -26.70 36.54
C ILE A 318 -19.27 -26.41 37.60
N TRP A 319 -20.09 -25.38 37.41
CA TRP A 319 -21.20 -25.05 38.30
C TRP A 319 -22.36 -26.05 38.22
N ASP A 320 -22.69 -26.53 37.03
CA ASP A 320 -23.74 -27.53 36.80
C ASP A 320 -23.32 -28.92 37.34
N GLU A 321 -22.05 -29.30 37.19
CA GLU A 321 -21.51 -30.54 37.78
C GLU A 321 -21.51 -30.52 39.31
N ARG A 322 -21.30 -29.35 39.94
CA ARG A 322 -21.39 -29.22 41.41
C ARG A 322 -22.82 -29.35 41.92
N THR A 323 -23.81 -28.82 41.20
CA THR A 323 -25.20 -28.79 41.65
C THR A 323 -25.96 -30.12 41.42
N GLN A 324 -25.46 -31.00 40.55
CA GLN A 324 -26.02 -32.35 40.37
C GLN A 324 -25.44 -33.40 41.36
N SER A 325 -24.45 -33.04 42.18
CA SER A 325 -23.77 -33.94 43.13
C SER A 325 -24.30 -33.88 44.58
N THR A 326 -25.38 -33.15 44.83
CA THR A 326 -26.05 -33.00 46.14
C THR A 326 -27.47 -33.54 46.11
#